data_AF-A0A7S2KEZ4-F1
#
_entry.id   AF-A0A7S2KEZ4-F1
#
_cell.length_a   1.000
_cell.length_b   1.000
_cell.length_c   1.000
_cell.angle_alpha   90.00
_cell.angle_beta   90.00
_cell.angle_gamma   90.00
#
_symmetry.space_group_name_H-M   'P 1'
#
loop_
_entity.id
_entity.type
_entity.pdbx_description
1 polymer ?
#
loop_
_entity_poly.entity_id
_entity_poly.type
_entity_poly.pdbx_seq_one_letter_code
_entity_poly.pdbx_strand_id
1 'polypeptide(L)'
;MKEMLQKAQPYYDASSNTESFTRDVVHPITHRNLLNDDDTYSGYGFPITDYSLKYARCQMIRSFSDEAVENGYYDVMTGQSFVVFRLCPTSSCSKNRRYGCSSAYGQYVLPLDDYMYYLGVFNEAKEKHYCYWCKNCLNGNGNRKKKKRRRRKLEGEEDVDEAEYAEEEYADEADEAEDAYVEEYDEAEDEAEYEEEEEEQVSCPSECDYYSTRCQNNNNDDVIDYENYLGCKRYRAYNENAQKVNLYVGAYCASDSTTIKIDVFYDQFCTNYAGDEYDVNEVTGVSFDSSGLSDYFSDECITCRESDLPYQNGEADEEDDDAVSEICEQLYDLSGKCNTMLASGGDDETMSSVQYANQETSCTYIDNILTGSYNQEGNVYINQKEYNKQKGYYEQVSGSVAGWQVASLVFLVFGVVVLAGMAFHLEPLVKVPVPGDKQLLHHQQGGGMVYA
;
A
#
# COMPACT_ATOMS: atom_id res chain seq x y z
N MET A 1 24.32 29.36 21.48
CA MET A 1 22.99 28.77 21.22
C MET A 1 23.00 27.95 19.93
N LYS A 2 23.35 28.50 18.75
CA LYS A 2 23.53 27.72 17.50
C LYS A 2 24.66 26.67 17.51
N GLU A 3 25.64 26.76 18.41
CA GLU A 3 26.70 25.76 18.57
C GLU A 3 26.38 24.63 19.58
N MET A 4 25.23 24.65 20.27
CA MET A 4 24.86 23.59 21.23
C MET A 4 23.94 22.51 20.64
N LEU A 5 23.48 22.67 19.39
CA LEU A 5 22.61 21.72 18.68
C LEU A 5 23.37 20.73 17.78
N GLN A 6 24.70 20.73 17.79
CA GLN A 6 25.46 19.77 16.97
C GLN A 6 25.59 18.42 17.67
N LYS A 7 24.85 17.45 17.11
CA LYS A 7 24.93 15.98 17.29
C LYS A 7 24.09 15.42 18.43
N ALA A 8 22.78 15.39 18.23
CA ALA A 8 22.00 14.25 18.69
C ALA A 8 22.54 13.00 17.96
N GLN A 9 23.07 12.04 18.73
CA GLN A 9 23.45 10.74 18.19
C GLN A 9 22.36 9.74 18.58
N PRO A 10 21.94 8.83 17.69
CA PRO A 10 21.04 7.75 18.05
C PRO A 10 21.63 7.01 19.26
N TYR A 11 20.84 6.89 20.33
CA TYR A 11 21.29 6.15 21.50
C TYR A 11 21.09 4.66 21.22
N TYR A 12 22.16 4.02 20.80
CA TYR A 12 22.24 2.56 20.75
C TYR A 12 22.26 2.03 22.18
N ASP A 13 21.20 1.34 22.58
CA ASP A 13 21.21 0.59 23.82
C ASP A 13 22.05 -0.66 23.60
N ALA A 14 23.21 -0.74 24.25
CA ALA A 14 24.15 -1.85 24.08
C ALA A 14 23.62 -3.19 24.67
N SER A 15 22.35 -3.25 25.11
CA SER A 15 21.70 -4.46 25.60
C SER A 15 20.73 -5.11 24.61
N SER A 16 20.50 -4.55 23.42
CA SER A 16 19.76 -5.23 22.35
C SER A 16 20.75 -5.78 21.32
N ASN A 17 21.11 -7.07 21.45
CA ASN A 17 21.82 -7.82 20.42
C ASN A 17 21.01 -7.76 19.11
N THR A 18 21.34 -6.79 18.25
CA THR A 18 20.82 -6.62 16.88
C THR A 18 21.95 -6.72 15.87
N GLU A 19 23.04 -7.40 16.23
CA GLU A 19 24.02 -7.87 15.26
C GLU A 19 23.39 -9.04 14.48
N SER A 20 23.27 -8.87 13.15
CA SER A 20 22.85 -9.88 12.16
C SER A 20 21.36 -9.95 11.79
N PHE A 21 20.68 -8.83 11.55
CA PHE A 21 19.36 -8.84 10.86
C PHE A 21 19.43 -8.44 9.37
N THR A 22 20.57 -7.93 8.87
CA THR A 22 20.66 -7.39 7.50
C THR A 22 21.27 -8.33 6.46
N ARG A 23 21.39 -9.64 6.75
CA ARG A 23 21.97 -10.59 5.78
C ARG A 23 21.17 -11.86 5.47
N ASP A 24 20.09 -12.13 6.19
CA ASP A 24 19.25 -13.34 6.01
C ASP A 24 17.75 -13.05 5.77
N VAL A 25 17.33 -11.79 5.55
CA VAL A 25 15.90 -11.41 5.46
C VAL A 25 15.38 -11.32 4.02
N VAL A 26 16.25 -11.62 3.03
CA VAL A 26 15.85 -11.97 1.65
C VAL A 26 15.86 -13.50 1.50
N HIS A 27 15.37 -14.22 2.51
CA HIS A 27 14.94 -15.60 2.34
C HIS A 27 13.58 -15.78 3.00
N PRO A 28 12.65 -16.43 2.29
CA PRO A 28 11.23 -16.21 2.42
C PRO A 28 10.71 -16.80 3.72
N ILE A 29 9.52 -16.32 4.10
CA ILE A 29 8.59 -17.11 4.91
C ILE A 29 8.73 -18.55 4.45
N THR A 30 9.11 -19.45 5.37
CA THR A 30 9.22 -20.89 5.12
C THR A 30 8.09 -21.30 4.20
N HIS A 31 8.43 -21.63 2.94
CA HIS A 31 7.47 -22.12 1.96
C HIS A 31 6.58 -23.10 2.70
N ARG A 32 5.32 -22.71 2.92
CA ARG A 32 4.31 -23.73 3.10
C ARG A 32 4.42 -24.53 1.83
N ASN A 33 4.86 -25.77 1.95
CA ASN A 33 4.83 -26.75 0.86
C ASN A 33 3.40 -26.79 0.31
N LEU A 34 3.08 -25.87 -0.60
CA LEU A 34 1.92 -25.86 -1.48
C LEU A 34 2.20 -26.85 -2.61
N LEU A 35 2.71 -28.04 -2.25
CA LEU A 35 2.93 -29.16 -3.16
C LEU A 35 1.56 -29.75 -3.51
N ASN A 36 0.84 -29.06 -4.38
CA ASN A 36 -0.20 -29.57 -5.28
C ASN A 36 -0.51 -28.47 -6.32
N ASP A 37 0.26 -28.48 -7.41
CA ASP A 37 0.33 -27.52 -8.54
C ASP A 37 -0.94 -27.39 -9.41
N ASP A 38 -2.14 -27.42 -8.85
CA ASP A 38 -3.37 -27.08 -9.62
C ASP A 38 -4.34 -26.21 -8.83
N ASP A 39 -3.99 -25.86 -7.59
CA ASP A 39 -4.83 -25.12 -6.64
C ASP A 39 -4.19 -23.78 -6.22
N THR A 40 -3.39 -23.15 -7.09
CA THR A 40 -2.80 -21.80 -6.89
C THR A 40 -3.87 -20.74 -6.57
N TYR A 41 -5.13 -21.00 -6.91
CA TYR A 41 -6.28 -20.16 -6.57
C TYR A 41 -6.95 -20.48 -5.21
N SER A 42 -6.64 -21.61 -4.59
CA SER A 42 -7.38 -22.12 -3.43
C SER A 42 -7.08 -21.38 -2.11
N GLY A 43 -5.92 -20.71 -2.00
CA GLY A 43 -5.50 -20.04 -0.76
C GLY A 43 -6.23 -18.73 -0.46
N TYR A 44 -6.54 -17.95 -1.51
CA TYR A 44 -7.09 -16.60 -1.38
C TYR A 44 -8.62 -16.57 -1.28
N GLY A 45 -9.30 -17.56 -1.88
CA GLY A 45 -10.76 -17.61 -2.01
C GLY A 45 -11.31 -16.73 -3.14
N PHE A 46 -10.45 -16.08 -3.91
CA PHE A 46 -10.76 -15.32 -5.12
C PHE A 46 -9.49 -15.16 -5.98
N PRO A 47 -9.60 -14.87 -7.29
CA PRO A 47 -8.44 -14.66 -8.16
C PRO A 47 -7.76 -13.31 -7.82
N ILE A 48 -6.81 -13.31 -6.88
CA ILE A 48 -6.14 -12.09 -6.43
C ILE A 48 -5.39 -11.37 -7.55
N THR A 49 -4.93 -12.11 -8.58
CA THR A 49 -4.31 -11.58 -9.80
C THR A 49 -5.22 -10.67 -10.63
N ASP A 50 -6.55 -10.71 -10.42
CA ASP A 50 -7.50 -9.80 -11.07
C ASP A 50 -7.72 -8.50 -10.28
N TYR A 51 -6.98 -8.31 -9.20
CA TYR A 51 -7.08 -7.17 -8.30
C TYR A 51 -5.79 -6.34 -8.29
N SER A 52 -5.94 -5.11 -7.81
CA SER A 52 -4.87 -4.17 -7.56
C SER A 52 -5.01 -3.64 -6.14
N LEU A 53 -3.89 -3.55 -5.45
CA LEU A 53 -3.75 -2.90 -4.16
C LEU A 53 -3.83 -1.39 -4.29
N LYS A 54 -4.60 -0.77 -3.40
CA LYS A 54 -4.78 0.67 -3.30
C LYS A 54 -4.75 1.11 -1.84
N TYR A 55 -3.80 1.98 -1.51
CA TYR A 55 -3.78 2.66 -0.22
C TYR A 55 -5.07 3.45 -0.01
N ALA A 56 -5.72 3.26 1.15
CA ALA A 56 -7.02 3.87 1.45
C ALA A 56 -6.92 4.96 2.53
N ARG A 57 -6.25 4.66 3.64
CA ARG A 57 -6.16 5.55 4.81
C ARG A 57 -5.09 5.01 5.77
N CYS A 58 -4.57 5.84 6.64
CA CYS A 58 -3.94 5.38 7.86
C CYS A 58 -4.45 6.15 9.08
N GLN A 59 -4.45 5.50 10.25
CA GLN A 59 -5.06 6.02 11.46
C GLN A 59 -4.33 5.51 12.70
N MET A 60 -4.06 6.40 13.66
CA MET A 60 -3.63 6.00 15.00
C MET A 60 -4.84 5.57 15.82
N ILE A 61 -4.72 4.48 16.58
CA ILE A 61 -5.72 3.99 17.54
C ILE A 61 -5.02 3.75 18.87
N ARG A 62 -5.64 4.18 19.97
CA ARG A 62 -5.14 3.85 21.30
C ARG A 62 -5.69 2.52 21.77
N SER A 63 -4.80 1.60 22.07
CA SER A 63 -5.11 0.29 22.62
C SER A 63 -4.39 0.11 23.95
N PHE A 64 -4.90 -0.82 24.76
CA PHE A 64 -4.24 -1.20 26.00
C PHE A 64 -2.95 -1.97 25.67
N SER A 65 -1.85 -1.62 26.32
CA SER A 65 -0.55 -2.27 26.14
C SER A 65 -0.08 -2.93 27.42
N ASP A 66 0.07 -4.25 27.36
CA ASP A 66 0.66 -5.04 28.45
C ASP A 66 2.11 -4.59 28.71
N GLU A 67 2.87 -4.26 27.66
CA GLU A 67 4.23 -3.74 27.79
C GLU A 67 4.25 -2.40 28.54
N ALA A 68 3.28 -1.52 28.30
CA ALA A 68 3.19 -0.25 29.01
C ALA A 68 2.97 -0.47 30.51
N VAL A 69 2.12 -1.45 30.85
CA VAL A 69 1.83 -1.85 32.24
C VAL A 69 3.06 -2.47 32.91
N GLU A 70 3.73 -3.41 32.24
CA GLU A 70 4.91 -4.12 32.76
C GLU A 70 6.07 -3.17 33.05
N ASN A 71 6.25 -2.15 32.21
CA ASN A 71 7.27 -1.12 32.39
C ASN A 71 6.86 -0.03 33.41
N GLY A 72 5.66 -0.12 33.97
CA GLY A 72 5.18 0.82 34.99
C GLY A 72 4.89 2.23 34.46
N TYR A 73 4.55 2.36 33.18
CA TYR A 73 4.12 3.64 32.63
C TYR A 73 2.79 4.07 33.26
N TYR A 74 2.64 5.39 33.46
CA TYR A 74 1.40 5.95 34.00
C TYR A 74 0.23 5.79 33.02
N ASP A 75 0.54 5.89 31.73
CA ASP A 75 -0.42 5.69 30.65
C ASP A 75 -0.29 4.27 30.10
N VAL A 76 -1.33 3.47 30.30
CA VAL A 76 -1.42 2.08 29.83
C VAL A 76 -1.97 1.99 28.41
N MET A 77 -2.43 3.11 27.86
CA MET A 77 -3.02 3.18 26.53
C MET A 77 -1.98 3.73 25.56
N THR A 78 -1.40 2.86 24.73
CA THR A 78 -0.43 3.25 23.71
C THR A 78 -1.10 3.41 22.36
N GLY A 79 -0.64 4.38 21.58
CA GLY A 79 -1.03 4.54 20.18
C GLY A 79 -0.39 3.46 19.32
N GLN A 80 -1.19 2.85 18.46
CA GLN A 80 -0.73 2.00 17.36
C GLN A 80 -1.30 2.59 16.06
N SER A 81 -0.41 2.83 15.10
CA SER A 81 -0.81 3.30 13.78
C SER A 81 -1.16 2.12 12.89
N PHE A 82 -2.26 2.21 12.17
CA PHE A 82 -2.73 1.20 11.24
C PHE A 82 -2.90 1.79 9.84
N VAL A 83 -2.56 1.02 8.82
CA VAL A 83 -2.87 1.31 7.43
C VAL A 83 -4.04 0.44 7.00
N VAL A 84 -4.99 1.07 6.33
CA VAL A 84 -6.04 0.38 5.59
C VAL A 84 -5.75 0.51 4.11
N PHE A 85 -5.82 -0.61 3.41
CA PHE A 85 -5.76 -0.68 1.95
C PHE A 85 -6.93 -1.50 1.41
N ARG A 86 -7.18 -1.39 0.11
CA ARG A 86 -8.19 -2.17 -0.60
C ARG A 86 -7.56 -2.97 -1.72
N LEU A 87 -8.07 -4.17 -1.93
CA LEU A 87 -7.91 -4.88 -3.20
C LEU A 87 -9.12 -4.56 -4.04
N CYS A 88 -8.88 -3.84 -5.14
CA CYS A 88 -9.89 -3.43 -6.11
C CYS A 88 -9.71 -4.22 -7.40
N PRO A 89 -10.78 -4.61 -8.12
CA PRO A 89 -10.62 -5.24 -9.42
C PRO A 89 -9.80 -4.33 -10.33
N THR A 90 -8.75 -4.85 -10.95
CA THR A 90 -7.75 -4.07 -11.70
C THR A 90 -8.40 -3.17 -12.75
N SER A 91 -9.41 -3.68 -13.44
CA SER A 91 -10.20 -2.93 -14.45
C SER A 91 -11.01 -1.74 -13.91
N SER A 92 -11.26 -1.71 -12.59
CA SER A 92 -12.04 -0.67 -11.92
C SER A 92 -11.24 0.19 -10.95
N CYS A 93 -9.97 -0.17 -10.70
CA CYS A 93 -9.08 0.56 -9.81
C CYS A 93 -8.66 1.88 -10.46
N SER A 94 -8.89 3.00 -9.77
CA SER A 94 -8.60 4.33 -10.30
C SER A 94 -7.84 5.18 -9.30
N LYS A 95 -6.75 5.80 -9.76
CA LYS A 95 -5.99 6.77 -8.97
C LYS A 95 -6.79 8.00 -8.55
N ASN A 96 -7.79 8.38 -9.36
CA ASN A 96 -8.65 9.54 -9.08
C ASN A 96 -9.71 9.26 -8.01
N ARG A 97 -9.84 8.01 -7.57
CA ARG A 97 -10.75 7.61 -6.49
C ARG A 97 -9.92 7.34 -5.25
N ARG A 98 -10.29 7.96 -4.13
CA ARG A 98 -9.59 7.81 -2.86
C ARG A 98 -9.38 6.35 -2.47
N TYR A 99 -10.37 5.50 -2.76
CA TYR A 99 -10.36 4.07 -2.44
C TYR A 99 -10.19 3.15 -3.65
N GLY A 100 -9.82 3.69 -4.81
CA GLY A 100 -9.64 2.92 -6.05
C GLY A 100 -10.94 2.56 -6.74
N CYS A 101 -11.86 1.88 -6.04
CA CYS A 101 -13.09 1.32 -6.58
C CYS A 101 -14.26 1.45 -5.58
N SER A 102 -15.49 1.21 -6.06
CA SER A 102 -16.74 1.41 -5.29
C SER A 102 -17.50 0.12 -4.99
N SER A 103 -17.11 -1.01 -5.58
CA SER A 103 -17.78 -2.30 -5.46
C SER A 103 -16.80 -3.43 -5.73
N ALA A 104 -17.15 -4.66 -5.35
CA ALA A 104 -16.36 -5.87 -5.61
C ALA A 104 -14.94 -5.76 -5.05
N TYR A 105 -14.77 -5.27 -3.81
CA TYR A 105 -13.46 -5.04 -3.20
C TYR A 105 -13.30 -5.75 -1.86
N GLY A 106 -12.07 -6.08 -1.50
CA GLY A 106 -11.69 -6.46 -0.14
C GLY A 106 -11.08 -5.27 0.59
N GLN A 107 -11.30 -5.18 1.91
CA GLN A 107 -10.62 -4.20 2.78
C GLN A 107 -9.70 -4.93 3.74
N TYR A 108 -8.52 -4.36 3.94
CA TYR A 108 -7.45 -4.99 4.70
C TYR A 108 -6.81 -3.97 5.64
N VAL A 109 -6.39 -4.41 6.82
CA VAL A 109 -5.70 -3.57 7.81
C VAL A 109 -4.42 -4.21 8.30
N LEU A 110 -3.37 -3.40 8.43
CA LEU A 110 -2.06 -3.79 8.95
C LEU A 110 -1.53 -2.72 9.91
N PRO A 111 -0.66 -3.08 10.86
CA PRO A 111 0.20 -2.10 11.52
C PRO A 111 0.96 -1.27 10.49
N LEU A 112 1.12 0.03 10.76
CA LEU A 112 1.80 0.97 9.85
C LEU A 112 3.24 0.51 9.55
N ASP A 113 3.96 0.07 10.59
CA ASP A 113 5.36 -0.36 10.49
C ASP A 113 5.51 -1.53 9.52
N ASP A 114 4.67 -2.56 9.65
CA ASP A 114 4.66 -3.73 8.76
C ASP A 114 4.33 -3.32 7.33
N TYR A 115 3.28 -2.51 7.14
CA TYR A 115 2.90 -2.02 5.81
C TYR A 115 4.04 -1.25 5.13
N MET A 116 4.69 -0.34 5.87
CA MET A 116 5.81 0.44 5.32
C MET A 116 7.02 -0.44 5.05
N TYR A 117 7.31 -1.41 5.90
CA TYR A 117 8.42 -2.35 5.69
C TYR A 117 8.25 -3.11 4.36
N TYR A 118 7.13 -3.79 4.17
CA TYR A 118 6.91 -4.60 2.95
C TYR A 118 6.81 -3.74 1.69
N LEU A 119 6.19 -2.55 1.78
CA LEU A 119 6.15 -1.62 0.66
C LEU A 119 7.53 -1.02 0.34
N GLY A 120 8.40 -0.88 1.35
CA GLY A 120 9.81 -0.52 1.19
C GLY A 120 10.59 -1.57 0.40
N VAL A 121 10.48 -2.83 0.81
CA VAL A 121 11.08 -3.98 0.10
C VAL A 121 10.61 -4.03 -1.35
N PHE A 122 9.30 -3.86 -1.59
CA PHE A 122 8.74 -3.81 -2.94
C PHE A 122 9.31 -2.65 -3.77
N ASN A 123 9.39 -1.44 -3.20
CA ASN A 123 9.92 -0.28 -3.90
C ASN A 123 11.42 -0.41 -4.23
N GLU A 124 12.21 -0.98 -3.31
CA GLU A 124 13.63 -1.25 -3.53
C GLU A 124 13.82 -2.28 -4.65
N ALA A 125 13.05 -3.38 -4.63
CA ALA A 125 13.08 -4.38 -5.70
C ALA A 125 12.72 -3.74 -7.05
N LYS A 126 11.58 -3.04 -7.11
CA LYS A 126 11.12 -2.33 -8.31
C LYS A 126 12.19 -1.41 -8.88
N GLU A 127 12.90 -0.67 -8.04
CA GLU A 127 13.99 0.22 -8.47
C GLU A 127 15.20 -0.55 -9.01
N LYS A 128 15.68 -1.58 -8.30
CA LYS A 128 16.80 -2.42 -8.76
C LYS A 128 16.50 -3.04 -10.12
N HIS A 129 15.30 -3.59 -10.27
CA HIS A 129 14.86 -4.21 -11.50
C HIS A 129 14.70 -3.21 -12.65
N TYR A 130 14.11 -2.04 -12.39
CA TYR A 130 14.03 -0.95 -13.37
C TYR A 130 15.43 -0.56 -13.87
N CYS A 131 16.38 -0.40 -12.94
CA CYS A 131 17.76 -0.07 -13.29
C CYS A 131 18.44 -1.18 -14.09
N TYR A 132 18.26 -2.45 -13.72
CA TYR A 132 18.79 -3.58 -14.46
C TYR A 132 18.25 -3.62 -15.90
N TRP A 133 16.93 -3.51 -16.05
CA TRP A 133 16.26 -3.54 -17.34
C TRP A 133 16.71 -2.39 -18.26
N CYS A 134 16.71 -1.15 -17.76
CA CYS A 134 17.16 -0.01 -18.56
C CYS A 134 18.63 -0.08 -18.96
N LYS A 135 19.50 -0.57 -18.06
CA LYS A 135 20.92 -0.81 -18.37
C LYS A 135 21.08 -1.78 -19.53
N ASN A 136 20.37 -2.90 -19.50
CA ASN A 136 20.43 -3.92 -20.56
C ASN A 136 19.92 -3.38 -21.89
N CYS A 137 18.82 -2.62 -21.87
CA CYS A 137 18.29 -1.99 -23.06
C CYS A 137 19.28 -1.00 -23.69
N LEU A 138 19.87 -0.10 -22.89
CA LEU A 138 20.82 0.91 -23.39
C LEU A 138 22.13 0.27 -23.92
N ASN A 139 22.62 -0.78 -23.26
CA ASN A 139 23.82 -1.50 -23.69
C ASN A 139 23.60 -2.28 -24.99
N GLY A 140 22.43 -2.88 -25.18
CA GLY A 140 22.06 -3.56 -26.43
C GLY A 140 22.16 -2.63 -27.64
N ASN A 141 21.74 -1.38 -27.49
CA ASN A 141 21.82 -0.35 -28.52
C ASN A 141 23.26 0.10 -28.85
N GLY A 142 24.14 0.14 -27.85
CA GLY A 142 25.56 0.48 -28.04
C GLY A 142 26.32 -0.57 -28.88
N ASN A 143 26.07 -1.85 -28.60
CA ASN A 143 26.75 -2.95 -29.29
C ASN A 143 26.33 -3.09 -30.75
N ARG A 144 25.05 -2.86 -31.07
CA ARG A 144 24.56 -2.84 -32.46
C ARG A 144 25.23 -1.76 -33.32
N LYS A 145 25.39 -0.54 -32.78
CA LYS A 145 26.11 0.55 -33.49
C LYS A 145 27.58 0.21 -33.76
N LYS A 146 28.28 -0.44 -32.83
CA LYS A 146 29.67 -0.87 -33.03
C LYS A 146 29.79 -1.96 -34.10
N LYS A 147 28.86 -2.92 -34.15
CA LYS A 147 28.85 -3.99 -35.18
C LYS A 147 28.62 -3.42 -36.58
N LYS A 148 27.71 -2.44 -36.74
CA LYS A 148 27.47 -1.76 -38.04
C LYS A 148 28.70 -0.98 -38.54
N ARG A 149 29.46 -0.34 -37.64
CA ARG A 149 30.73 0.33 -38.01
C ARG A 149 31.81 -0.66 -38.43
N ARG A 150 31.88 -1.84 -37.78
CA ARG A 150 32.83 -2.91 -38.17
C ARG A 150 32.48 -3.51 -39.54
N ARG A 151 31.21 -3.75 -39.84
CA ARG A 151 30.77 -4.24 -41.17
C ARG A 151 31.13 -3.27 -42.30
N ARG A 152 30.79 -1.98 -42.15
CA ARG A 152 31.18 -0.95 -43.16
C ARG A 152 32.68 -0.88 -43.40
N LYS A 153 33.50 -1.07 -42.35
CA LYS A 153 34.97 -1.08 -42.47
C LYS A 153 35.51 -2.33 -43.17
N LEU A 154 34.81 -3.46 -43.10
CA LEU A 154 35.19 -4.71 -43.76
C LEU A 154 34.71 -4.78 -45.23
N GLU A 155 33.60 -4.13 -45.54
CA GLU A 155 33.03 -4.07 -46.91
C GLU A 155 33.74 -3.08 -47.85
N GLY A 156 34.79 -2.40 -47.37
CA GLY A 156 35.64 -1.59 -48.23
C GLY A 156 34.96 -0.34 -48.80
N GLU A 157 33.91 0.17 -48.16
CA GLU A 157 33.44 1.55 -48.38
C GLU A 157 34.48 2.50 -47.76
N GLU A 158 35.54 2.76 -48.52
CA GLU A 158 36.45 3.89 -48.31
C GLU A 158 35.69 5.19 -48.63
N ASP A 159 34.93 5.70 -47.67
CA ASP A 159 34.63 7.13 -47.64
C ASP A 159 35.92 7.86 -47.27
N VAL A 160 36.67 8.24 -48.30
CA VAL A 160 37.82 9.13 -48.25
C VAL A 160 37.33 10.54 -47.89
N ASP A 161 37.16 10.81 -46.61
CA ASP A 161 37.09 12.19 -46.10
C ASP A 161 38.16 12.40 -45.02
N GLU A 162 39.34 12.67 -45.55
CA GLU A 162 40.28 13.74 -45.16
C GLU A 162 40.27 14.19 -43.69
N ALA A 163 41.22 13.60 -42.95
CA ALA A 163 42.15 14.25 -42.02
C ALA A 163 41.59 15.14 -40.89
N GLU A 164 41.76 14.67 -39.64
CA GLU A 164 42.41 15.53 -38.65
C GLU A 164 43.22 14.70 -37.65
N TYR A 165 44.48 15.13 -37.50
CA TYR A 165 45.53 14.53 -36.68
C TYR A 165 45.25 14.74 -35.19
N ALA A 166 45.33 13.68 -34.40
CA ALA A 166 45.73 13.78 -33.01
C ALA A 166 46.66 12.60 -32.69
N GLU A 167 47.95 12.92 -32.58
CA GLU A 167 49.00 12.07 -32.03
C GLU A 167 48.68 11.74 -30.57
N GLU A 168 48.67 10.46 -30.22
CA GLU A 168 48.98 10.03 -28.85
C GLU A 168 50.12 9.01 -28.90
N GLU A 169 51.26 9.49 -28.40
CA GLU A 169 52.51 8.79 -28.12
C GLU A 169 52.42 8.07 -26.76
N TYR A 170 52.87 6.80 -26.75
CA TYR A 170 53.54 6.05 -25.67
C TYR A 170 52.79 5.80 -24.34
N ALA A 171 52.99 4.72 -23.59
CA ALA A 171 53.67 3.43 -23.72
C ALA A 171 53.42 2.67 -22.39
N ASP A 172 53.93 1.43 -22.34
CA ASP A 172 54.28 0.63 -21.16
C ASP A 172 53.21 -0.36 -20.68
N GLU A 173 53.32 -1.64 -21.07
CA GLU A 173 54.16 -2.72 -20.47
C GLU A 173 53.41 -3.34 -19.28
N ALA A 174 53.29 -4.65 -19.07
CA ALA A 174 53.71 -5.87 -19.75
C ALA A 174 53.03 -7.05 -19.00
N ASP A 175 53.08 -8.25 -19.60
CA ASP A 175 53.13 -9.57 -18.92
C ASP A 175 51.85 -10.05 -18.17
N GLU A 176 51.29 -11.24 -18.35
CA GLU A 176 51.85 -12.58 -18.62
C GLU A 176 50.86 -13.45 -19.43
N ALA A 177 51.45 -14.39 -20.16
CA ALA A 177 50.84 -15.46 -20.94
C ALA A 177 50.13 -16.51 -20.06
N GLU A 178 49.12 -17.20 -20.61
CA GLU A 178 49.16 -18.67 -20.76
C GLU A 178 48.01 -19.22 -21.63
N ASP A 179 48.45 -20.07 -22.57
CA ASP A 179 47.81 -21.23 -23.20
C ASP A 179 46.60 -21.11 -24.14
N ALA A 180 46.98 -21.04 -25.42
CA ALA A 180 46.18 -21.33 -26.59
C ALA A 180 46.02 -22.84 -26.83
N TYR A 181 44.77 -23.30 -26.88
CA TYR A 181 44.38 -24.52 -27.60
C TYR A 181 43.64 -24.08 -28.86
N VAL A 182 44.28 -24.24 -30.02
CA VAL A 182 43.68 -24.01 -31.34
C VAL A 182 43.24 -25.38 -31.87
N GLU A 183 41.93 -25.64 -31.88
CA GLU A 183 41.38 -26.72 -32.69
C GLU A 183 41.02 -26.20 -34.08
N GLU A 184 41.64 -26.84 -35.07
CA GLU A 184 41.50 -26.62 -36.49
C GLU A 184 40.26 -27.42 -36.97
N TYR A 185 39.19 -26.71 -37.35
CA TYR A 185 38.00 -27.30 -37.97
C TYR A 185 37.92 -26.89 -39.44
N ASP A 186 37.80 -27.90 -40.30
CA ASP A 186 37.65 -27.80 -41.76
C ASP A 186 36.42 -26.98 -42.16
N GLU A 187 36.65 -25.96 -42.98
CA GLU A 187 35.63 -25.13 -43.62
C GLU A 187 34.93 -25.90 -44.75
N ALA A 188 33.65 -26.22 -44.55
CA ALA A 188 32.73 -26.55 -45.64
C ALA A 188 32.03 -25.24 -46.07
N GLU A 189 32.32 -24.80 -47.29
CA GLU A 189 31.68 -23.68 -47.98
C GLU A 189 30.19 -24.01 -48.26
N ASP A 190 29.30 -23.60 -47.36
CA ASP A 190 27.88 -23.43 -47.67
C ASP A 190 27.60 -21.93 -47.83
N GLU A 191 27.46 -21.48 -49.09
CA GLU A 191 26.97 -20.15 -49.46
C GLU A 191 25.50 -20.02 -49.02
N ALA A 192 25.29 -19.70 -47.75
CA ALA A 192 23.99 -19.32 -47.24
C ALA A 192 23.63 -17.91 -47.74
N GLU A 193 22.63 -17.85 -48.61
CA GLU A 193 21.96 -16.64 -49.05
C GLU A 193 21.38 -15.92 -47.81
N TYR A 194 22.10 -14.90 -47.32
CA TYR A 194 21.67 -14.08 -46.19
C TYR A 194 20.52 -13.18 -46.66
N GLU A 195 19.28 -13.59 -46.39
CA GLU A 195 18.15 -12.66 -46.41
C GLU A 195 18.43 -11.57 -45.36
N GLU A 196 18.58 -10.32 -45.82
CA GLU A 196 18.62 -9.14 -44.96
C GLU A 196 17.27 -9.00 -44.26
N GLU A 197 17.10 -9.68 -43.11
CA GLU A 197 16.03 -9.34 -42.18
C GLU A 197 16.25 -7.89 -41.74
N GLU A 198 15.30 -7.02 -42.05
CA GLU A 198 15.29 -5.63 -41.57
C GLU A 198 15.37 -5.65 -40.04
N GLU A 199 16.57 -5.38 -39.49
CA GLU A 199 16.79 -5.31 -38.05
C GLU A 199 15.90 -4.18 -37.48
N GLU A 200 14.77 -4.57 -36.89
CA GLU A 200 13.86 -3.64 -36.23
C GLU A 200 14.63 -2.92 -35.12
N GLN A 201 14.69 -1.60 -35.24
CA GLN A 201 15.41 -0.76 -34.29
C GLN A 201 14.66 -0.81 -32.95
N VAL A 202 15.07 -1.72 -32.07
CA VAL A 202 14.54 -1.81 -30.70
C VAL A 202 14.92 -0.55 -29.94
N SER A 203 14.06 0.47 -30.04
CA SER A 203 14.15 1.68 -29.24
C SER A 203 13.85 1.31 -27.81
N CYS A 204 14.71 1.74 -26.88
CA CYS A 204 14.36 1.63 -25.47
C CYS A 204 13.09 2.45 -25.21
N PRO A 205 12.19 1.97 -24.34
CA PRO A 205 11.03 2.75 -23.94
C PRO A 205 11.46 4.06 -23.26
N SER A 206 10.66 5.10 -23.42
CA SER A 206 10.89 6.43 -22.85
C SER A 206 11.01 6.43 -21.32
N GLU A 207 10.52 5.38 -20.68
CA GLU A 207 10.66 5.11 -19.26
C GLU A 207 12.13 5.06 -18.83
N CYS A 208 13.06 4.70 -19.73
CA CYS A 208 14.50 4.71 -19.45
C CYS A 208 15.17 6.07 -19.62
N ASP A 209 14.45 7.13 -20.02
CA ASP A 209 15.03 8.46 -20.21
C ASP A 209 15.64 9.01 -18.90
N TYR A 210 15.09 8.59 -17.75
CA TYR A 210 15.55 8.99 -16.41
C TYR A 210 16.56 8.03 -15.77
N TYR A 211 17.01 7.00 -16.51
CA TYR A 211 17.91 5.97 -15.99
C TYR A 211 19.20 6.54 -15.38
N SER A 212 19.85 7.49 -16.06
CA SER A 212 21.12 8.07 -15.56
C SER A 212 20.93 8.78 -14.23
N THR A 213 19.86 9.57 -14.10
CA THR A 213 19.55 10.30 -12.88
C THR A 213 19.21 9.37 -11.72
N ARG A 214 18.43 8.30 -12.00
CA ARG A 214 17.90 7.41 -10.97
C ARG A 214 18.87 6.30 -10.56
N CYS A 215 19.64 5.76 -11.51
CA CYS A 215 20.43 4.54 -11.29
C CYS A 215 21.95 4.76 -11.26
N GLN A 216 22.48 5.85 -11.85
CA GLN A 216 23.93 6.10 -11.89
C GLN A 216 24.41 7.05 -10.78
N ASN A 217 23.51 7.79 -10.13
CA ASN A 217 23.85 8.76 -9.08
C ASN A 217 23.84 8.17 -7.66
N ASN A 218 23.92 6.84 -7.50
CA ASN A 218 23.87 6.15 -6.21
C ASN A 218 25.07 6.41 -5.28
N ASN A 219 25.97 7.33 -5.64
CA ASN A 219 27.04 7.82 -4.75
C ASN A 219 26.60 9.01 -3.89
N ASN A 220 25.32 9.41 -3.92
CA ASN A 220 24.82 10.40 -2.99
C ASN A 220 24.63 9.74 -1.62
N ASP A 221 25.59 9.97 -0.72
CA ASP A 221 25.52 9.64 0.72
C ASP A 221 24.30 10.29 1.42
N ASP A 222 23.51 11.10 0.70
CA ASP A 222 22.34 11.84 1.20
C ASP A 222 21.00 11.06 1.05
N VAL A 223 21.00 9.83 0.54
CA VAL A 223 19.76 9.04 0.48
C VAL A 223 19.34 8.63 1.89
N ILE A 224 18.15 9.09 2.31
CA ILE A 224 17.58 8.78 3.61
C ILE A 224 17.09 7.34 3.60
N ASP A 225 17.70 6.49 4.42
CA ASP A 225 17.20 5.17 4.72
C ASP A 225 16.00 5.28 5.69
N TYR A 226 14.80 5.35 5.11
CA TYR A 226 13.54 5.49 5.85
C TYR A 226 13.26 4.30 6.76
N GLU A 227 13.79 3.11 6.47
CA GLU A 227 13.64 1.90 7.31
C GLU A 227 14.14 2.15 8.73
N ASN A 228 15.16 3.01 8.86
CA ASN A 228 15.69 3.40 10.14
C ASN A 228 14.76 4.27 10.98
N TYR A 229 13.64 4.75 10.44
CA TYR A 229 12.72 5.67 11.11
C TYR A 229 11.28 5.17 11.10
N LEU A 230 11.01 3.98 10.58
CA LEU A 230 9.66 3.39 10.59
C LEU A 230 9.23 3.11 12.03
N GLY A 231 10.07 2.43 12.79
CA GLY A 231 9.82 2.18 14.22
C GLY A 231 10.16 3.38 15.11
N CYS A 232 9.60 3.39 16.31
CA CYS A 232 9.79 4.46 17.29
C CYS A 232 11.19 4.40 17.94
N LYS A 233 12.14 5.21 17.45
CA LYS A 233 13.54 5.21 17.91
C LYS A 233 13.86 6.38 18.83
N ARG A 234 14.65 6.12 19.88
CA ARG A 234 15.04 7.14 20.87
C ARG A 234 16.18 8.04 20.40
N TYR A 235 16.00 9.35 20.57
CA TYR A 235 16.97 10.42 20.38
C TYR A 235 17.16 11.22 21.67
N ARG A 236 18.36 11.80 21.83
CA ARG A 236 18.68 12.69 22.95
C ARG A 236 18.74 14.13 22.45
N ALA A 237 17.86 14.97 22.98
CA ALA A 237 17.84 16.41 22.69
C ALA A 237 18.04 17.23 23.98
N TYR A 238 18.18 18.54 23.80
CA TYR A 238 18.29 19.51 24.89
C TYR A 238 17.19 20.55 24.72
N ASN A 239 16.45 20.83 25.80
CA ASN A 239 15.46 21.90 25.80
C ASN A 239 16.12 23.29 25.94
N GLU A 240 15.31 24.36 25.92
CA GLU A 240 15.77 25.75 26.06
C GLU A 240 16.61 26.01 27.34
N ASN A 241 16.41 25.21 28.38
CA ASN A 241 17.13 25.30 29.66
C ASN A 241 18.40 24.42 29.69
N ALA A 242 18.84 23.89 28.55
CA ALA A 242 19.93 22.93 28.42
C ALA A 242 19.75 21.64 29.26
N GLN A 243 18.51 21.29 29.58
CA GLN A 243 18.19 20.02 30.22
C GLN A 243 18.03 18.94 29.16
N LYS A 244 18.58 17.76 29.44
CA LYS A 244 18.45 16.60 28.56
C LYS A 244 17.01 16.11 28.56
N VAL A 245 16.45 15.94 27.37
CA VAL A 245 15.14 15.32 27.15
C VAL A 245 15.32 14.12 26.22
N ASN A 246 14.60 13.03 26.50
CA ASN A 246 14.51 11.90 25.58
C ASN A 246 13.33 12.18 24.65
N LEU A 247 13.60 12.16 23.36
CA LEU A 247 12.60 12.25 22.31
C LEU A 247 12.62 10.94 21.53
N TYR A 248 11.54 10.68 20.81
CA TYR A 248 11.43 9.49 19.98
C TYR A 248 11.00 9.92 18.58
N VAL A 249 11.56 9.29 17.56
CA VAL A 249 11.26 9.58 16.16
C VAL A 249 10.70 8.32 15.53
N GLY A 250 9.57 8.43 14.86
CA GLY A 250 8.89 7.30 14.22
C GLY A 250 7.90 7.75 13.16
N ALA A 251 7.45 6.82 12.33
CA ALA A 251 6.40 7.05 11.36
C ALA A 251 5.02 7.17 12.04
N TYR A 252 4.18 8.07 11.55
CA TYR A 252 2.82 8.25 12.05
C TYR A 252 1.86 8.73 10.97
N CYS A 253 0.57 8.58 11.27
CA CYS A 253 -0.52 9.06 10.44
C CYS A 253 -0.80 10.53 10.70
N ALA A 254 -0.63 11.35 9.67
CA ALA A 254 -0.92 12.78 9.75
C ALA A 254 -2.41 13.04 10.04
N SER A 255 -2.70 14.30 10.37
CA SER A 255 -4.03 14.79 10.72
C SER A 255 -5.10 14.63 9.64
N ASP A 256 -4.70 14.48 8.38
CA ASP A 256 -5.57 14.21 7.24
C ASP A 256 -5.92 12.71 7.09
N SER A 257 -5.25 11.84 7.86
CA SER A 257 -5.35 10.38 7.79
C SER A 257 -5.02 9.78 6.43
N THR A 258 -4.40 10.55 5.54
CA THR A 258 -4.02 10.10 4.19
C THR A 258 -2.53 10.18 3.97
N THR A 259 -1.83 10.99 4.76
CA THR A 259 -0.40 11.21 4.64
C THR A 259 0.31 10.49 5.77
N ILE A 260 1.38 9.77 5.44
CA ILE A 260 2.30 9.20 6.42
C ILE A 260 3.49 10.15 6.55
N LYS A 261 3.91 10.44 7.78
CA LYS A 261 5.04 11.33 8.08
C LYS A 261 5.95 10.70 9.12
N ILE A 262 7.20 11.17 9.19
CA ILE A 262 8.10 10.89 10.32
C ILE A 262 8.16 12.16 11.17
N ASP A 263 8.00 12.01 12.47
CA ASP A 263 8.00 13.14 13.39
C ASP A 263 8.46 12.73 14.80
N VAL A 264 8.44 13.69 15.72
CA VAL A 264 8.98 13.58 17.08
C VAL A 264 7.87 13.35 18.09
N PHE A 265 8.16 12.51 19.09
CA PHE A 265 7.27 12.08 20.15
C PHE A 265 7.97 12.09 21.52
N TYR A 266 7.18 12.19 22.59
CA TYR A 266 7.68 12.19 23.96
C TYR A 266 7.90 10.80 24.57
N ASP A 267 7.30 9.76 23.98
CA ASP A 267 7.32 8.38 24.50
C ASP A 267 7.76 7.36 23.45
N GLN A 268 8.17 6.19 23.95
CA GLN A 268 8.72 5.10 23.14
C GLN A 268 7.72 4.39 22.23
N PHE A 269 6.43 4.68 22.37
CA PHE A 269 5.36 4.13 21.55
C PHE A 269 4.88 5.15 20.51
N CYS A 270 5.56 6.29 20.39
CA CYS A 270 5.24 7.36 19.46
C CYS A 270 3.76 7.79 19.55
N THR A 271 3.25 7.89 20.79
CA THR A 271 1.84 8.20 21.07
C THR A 271 1.63 9.69 21.35
N ASN A 272 2.51 10.29 22.14
CA ASN A 272 2.44 11.68 22.58
C ASN A 272 3.26 12.56 21.64
N TYR A 273 2.58 13.22 20.71
CA TYR A 273 3.17 14.08 19.70
C TYR A 273 3.99 15.22 20.33
N ALA A 274 5.21 15.42 19.81
CA ALA A 274 6.14 16.47 20.23
C ALA A 274 6.57 17.37 19.06
N GLY A 275 6.08 17.12 17.84
CA GLY A 275 6.44 17.87 16.63
C GLY A 275 6.04 19.35 16.62
N ASP A 276 5.12 19.76 17.51
CA ASP A 276 4.79 21.18 17.72
C ASP A 276 5.92 21.96 18.43
N GLU A 277 6.76 21.26 19.21
CA GLU A 277 7.85 21.85 20.00
C GLU A 277 9.24 21.55 19.43
N TYR A 278 9.40 20.40 18.76
CA TYR A 278 10.68 19.92 18.24
C TYR A 278 10.58 19.61 16.76
N ASP A 279 11.46 20.21 15.95
CA ASP A 279 11.57 19.88 14.54
C ASP A 279 12.34 18.57 14.35
N VAL A 280 11.74 17.63 13.61
CA VAL A 280 12.32 16.31 13.38
C VAL A 280 13.69 16.38 12.69
N ASN A 281 13.91 17.35 11.80
CA ASN A 281 15.17 17.50 11.08
C ASN A 281 16.27 18.04 12.00
N GLU A 282 15.92 18.91 12.95
CA GLU A 282 16.86 19.36 13.98
C GLU A 282 17.24 18.22 14.94
N VAL A 283 16.28 17.35 15.28
CA VAL A 283 16.50 16.21 16.19
C VAL A 283 17.35 15.11 15.56
N THR A 284 17.12 14.76 14.30
CA THR A 284 17.85 13.67 13.62
C THR A 284 19.09 14.16 12.87
N GLY A 285 19.14 15.44 12.49
CA GLY A 285 20.11 15.97 11.55
C GLY A 285 19.85 15.57 10.09
N VAL A 286 18.67 14.99 9.80
CA VAL A 286 18.27 14.49 8.49
C VAL A 286 17.10 15.33 7.96
N SER A 287 17.12 15.71 6.69
CA SER A 287 16.07 16.52 6.07
C SER A 287 14.94 15.66 5.51
N PHE A 288 13.91 15.39 6.30
CA PHE A 288 12.72 14.69 5.84
C PHE A 288 11.85 15.61 4.97
N ASP A 289 11.75 15.30 3.69
CA ASP A 289 10.75 15.92 2.81
C ASP A 289 9.43 15.14 2.86
N SER A 290 8.33 15.88 2.82
CA SER A 290 6.97 15.37 2.63
C SER A 290 6.82 14.44 1.43
N SER A 291 7.62 14.61 0.37
CA SER A 291 7.59 13.73 -0.80
C SER A 291 8.37 12.43 -0.60
N GLY A 292 9.28 12.35 0.36
CA GLY A 292 10.14 11.18 0.53
C GLY A 292 9.38 9.91 0.91
N LEU A 293 8.20 10.06 1.52
CA LEU A 293 7.33 8.96 1.87
C LEU A 293 6.14 8.80 0.92
N SER A 294 6.00 9.62 -0.13
CA SER A 294 4.79 9.60 -0.98
C SER A 294 4.57 8.27 -1.67
N ASP A 295 5.64 7.53 -1.95
CA ASP A 295 5.57 6.21 -2.56
C ASP A 295 4.92 5.18 -1.62
N TYR A 296 4.96 5.41 -0.29
CA TYR A 296 4.32 4.54 0.69
C TYR A 296 2.81 4.77 0.83
N PHE A 297 2.30 5.94 0.44
CA PHE A 297 0.87 6.25 0.50
C PHE A 297 0.33 6.73 -0.84
N SER A 298 0.93 6.21 -1.92
CA SER A 298 0.62 6.62 -3.28
C SER A 298 -0.85 6.41 -3.61
N ASP A 299 -1.41 7.35 -4.37
CA ASP A 299 -2.74 7.20 -4.93
C ASP A 299 -2.79 6.24 -6.13
N GLU A 300 -1.67 5.66 -6.55
CA GLU A 300 -1.64 4.70 -7.63
C GLU A 300 -2.17 3.32 -7.21
N CYS A 301 -2.65 2.55 -8.19
CA CYS A 301 -3.04 1.17 -8.00
C CYS A 301 -1.84 0.29 -8.33
N ILE A 302 -1.45 -0.59 -7.41
CA ILE A 302 -0.40 -1.58 -7.61
C ILE A 302 -1.10 -2.87 -8.03
N THR A 303 -0.95 -3.30 -9.28
CA THR A 303 -1.55 -4.56 -9.76
C THR A 303 -0.97 -5.74 -9.00
N CYS A 304 -1.81 -6.70 -8.62
CA CYS A 304 -1.36 -7.94 -8.01
C CYS A 304 -0.97 -9.00 -9.04
N ARG A 305 -1.14 -8.70 -10.34
CA ARG A 305 -0.66 -9.58 -11.41
C ARG A 305 0.80 -9.26 -11.68
N GLU A 306 1.67 -10.23 -11.44
CA GLU A 306 3.11 -10.08 -11.65
C GLU A 306 3.48 -9.72 -13.08
N SER A 307 2.89 -10.39 -14.07
CA SER A 307 3.11 -10.08 -15.50
C SER A 307 2.73 -8.65 -15.92
N ASP A 308 1.92 -7.94 -15.11
CA ASP A 308 1.58 -6.53 -15.35
C ASP A 308 2.52 -5.57 -14.60
N LEU A 309 3.39 -6.06 -13.71
CA LEU A 309 4.40 -5.26 -13.02
C LEU A 309 5.67 -5.23 -13.87
N PRO A 310 5.92 -4.12 -14.60
CA PRO A 310 7.12 -4.05 -15.39
C PRO A 310 8.32 -4.17 -14.45
N TYR A 311 9.28 -4.97 -14.89
CA TYR A 311 10.59 -5.17 -14.27
C TYR A 311 10.63 -6.21 -13.12
N GLN A 312 9.52 -6.67 -12.53
CA GLN A 312 9.63 -7.66 -11.44
C GLN A 312 10.09 -9.06 -11.88
N ASN A 313 9.90 -9.43 -13.15
CA ASN A 313 10.41 -10.66 -13.75
C ASN A 313 11.94 -10.62 -13.97
N GLY A 314 12.73 -10.50 -12.89
CA GLY A 314 14.16 -10.75 -12.96
C GLY A 314 14.44 -12.24 -13.15
N GLU A 315 15.64 -12.59 -13.60
CA GLU A 315 16.10 -13.99 -13.77
C GLU A 315 16.08 -14.82 -12.45
N ALA A 316 15.68 -14.23 -11.32
CA ALA A 316 15.52 -14.90 -10.03
C ALA A 316 14.08 -15.37 -9.74
N ASP A 317 13.14 -15.06 -10.64
CA ASP A 317 11.70 -15.38 -10.58
C ASP A 317 11.36 -16.73 -11.23
N GLU A 318 12.37 -17.56 -11.51
CA GLU A 318 12.16 -18.91 -12.06
C GLU A 318 11.79 -19.93 -10.96
N GLU A 319 11.58 -19.49 -9.72
CA GLU A 319 11.38 -20.38 -8.56
C GLU A 319 9.93 -20.45 -8.04
N ASP A 320 9.07 -19.46 -8.33
CA ASP A 320 7.64 -19.45 -8.00
C ASP A 320 6.76 -19.47 -9.26
N ASP A 321 6.14 -20.61 -9.53
CA ASP A 321 5.21 -20.81 -10.66
C ASP A 321 3.86 -20.05 -10.52
N ASP A 322 3.75 -19.11 -9.58
CA ASP A 322 2.51 -18.34 -9.41
C ASP A 322 2.51 -17.05 -10.26
N ALA A 323 1.42 -16.29 -10.18
CA ALA A 323 1.23 -15.09 -11.00
C ALA A 323 0.87 -13.88 -10.14
N VAL A 324 1.03 -14.01 -8.82
CA VAL A 324 0.66 -13.03 -7.81
C VAL A 324 1.92 -12.31 -7.38
N SER A 325 1.92 -10.98 -7.50
CA SER A 325 3.07 -10.21 -7.03
C SER A 325 3.32 -10.41 -5.54
N GLU A 326 4.57 -10.62 -5.14
CA GLU A 326 5.01 -10.84 -3.74
C GLU A 326 4.44 -9.81 -2.75
N ILE A 327 4.32 -8.53 -3.14
CA ILE A 327 3.75 -7.49 -2.28
C ILE A 327 2.27 -7.72 -1.95
N CYS A 328 1.50 -8.27 -2.89
CA CYS A 328 0.10 -8.60 -2.65
C CYS A 328 -0.04 -9.84 -1.77
N GLU A 329 0.83 -10.84 -1.94
CA GLU A 329 0.87 -12.03 -1.10
C GLU A 329 1.15 -11.67 0.36
N GLN A 330 2.28 -10.99 0.60
CA GLN A 330 2.73 -10.60 1.93
C GLN A 330 1.71 -9.72 2.66
N LEU A 331 1.21 -8.67 1.99
CA LEU A 331 0.23 -7.77 2.61
C LEU A 331 -1.11 -8.46 2.82
N TYR A 332 -1.55 -9.34 1.92
CA TYR A 332 -2.77 -10.11 2.12
C TYR A 332 -2.62 -11.02 3.34
N ASP A 333 -1.55 -11.79 3.44
CA ASP A 333 -1.39 -12.81 4.47
C ASP A 333 -1.28 -12.28 5.88
N LEU A 334 -0.62 -11.14 6.06
CA LEU A 334 -0.44 -10.52 7.37
C LEU A 334 -1.64 -9.67 7.81
N SER A 335 -2.50 -9.28 6.87
CA SER A 335 -3.57 -8.32 7.16
C SER A 335 -4.76 -8.92 7.91
N GLY A 336 -5.42 -8.08 8.71
CA GLY A 336 -6.81 -8.29 9.11
C GLY A 336 -7.72 -8.11 7.89
N LYS A 337 -8.62 -9.05 7.64
CA LYS A 337 -9.37 -9.17 6.38
C LYS A 337 -10.84 -8.83 6.54
N CYS A 338 -11.39 -8.06 5.60
CA CYS A 338 -12.82 -7.86 5.42
C CYS A 338 -13.20 -8.04 3.93
N ASN A 339 -13.70 -9.23 3.62
CA ASN A 339 -14.05 -9.67 2.26
C ASN A 339 -15.55 -9.58 1.95
N THR A 340 -16.34 -8.86 2.76
CA THR A 340 -17.81 -8.80 2.62
C THR A 340 -18.28 -8.12 1.33
N MET A 341 -17.44 -7.26 0.75
CA MET A 341 -17.72 -6.51 -0.46
C MET A 341 -17.12 -7.13 -1.71
N LEU A 342 -16.37 -8.23 -1.61
CA LEU A 342 -15.94 -8.98 -2.77
C LEU A 342 -17.18 -9.55 -3.44
N ALA A 343 -17.21 -9.48 -4.77
CA ALA A 343 -18.26 -10.14 -5.53
C ALA A 343 -17.99 -11.64 -5.41
N SER A 344 -18.49 -12.24 -4.33
CA SER A 344 -18.47 -13.68 -4.16
C SER A 344 -19.17 -14.25 -5.39
N GLY A 345 -18.40 -14.89 -6.27
CA GLY A 345 -18.98 -15.95 -7.09
C GLY A 345 -19.73 -16.83 -6.10
N GLY A 346 -21.04 -16.95 -6.31
CA GLY A 346 -21.96 -17.46 -5.29
C GLY A 346 -21.41 -18.73 -4.64
N ASP A 347 -21.43 -18.75 -3.32
CA ASP A 347 -22.10 -19.77 -2.52
C ASP A 347 -21.74 -19.54 -1.04
N ASP A 348 -22.77 -19.23 -0.24
CA ASP A 348 -22.76 -19.14 1.23
C ASP A 348 -22.31 -20.45 1.94
N GLU A 349 -21.86 -21.48 1.21
CA GLU A 349 -21.88 -22.86 1.70
C GLU A 349 -20.62 -23.34 2.43
N THR A 350 -19.50 -22.59 2.46
CA THR A 350 -18.24 -23.12 3.04
C THR A 350 -17.55 -22.25 4.09
N MET A 351 -18.07 -21.08 4.47
CA MET A 351 -17.54 -20.37 5.64
C MET A 351 -18.17 -20.93 6.92
N SER A 352 -17.32 -21.44 7.83
CA SER A 352 -17.78 -21.86 9.16
C SER A 352 -18.35 -20.67 9.93
N SER A 353 -19.30 -20.91 10.84
CA SER A 353 -19.91 -19.85 11.67
C SER A 353 -18.88 -19.02 12.46
N VAL A 354 -17.74 -19.62 12.81
CA VAL A 354 -16.62 -18.93 13.47
C VAL A 354 -15.94 -17.93 12.53
N GLN A 355 -15.75 -18.30 11.26
CA GLN A 355 -15.19 -17.38 10.25
C GLN A 355 -16.13 -16.21 10.00
N TYR A 356 -17.45 -16.44 9.96
CA TYR A 356 -18.44 -15.37 9.79
C TYR A 356 -18.41 -14.36 10.95
N ALA A 357 -18.40 -14.83 12.21
CA ALA A 357 -18.35 -13.93 13.38
C ALA A 357 -17.05 -13.10 13.45
N ASN A 358 -15.92 -13.71 13.09
CA ASN A 358 -14.65 -13.00 13.02
C ASN A 358 -14.61 -12.01 11.85
N GLN A 359 -15.29 -12.29 10.75
CA GLN A 359 -15.39 -11.38 9.61
C GLN A 359 -16.23 -10.15 9.97
N GLU A 360 -17.38 -10.29 10.64
CA GLU A 360 -18.22 -9.14 11.03
C GLU A 360 -17.48 -8.18 11.96
N THR A 361 -16.76 -8.72 12.95
CA THR A 361 -15.96 -7.93 13.89
C THR A 361 -14.76 -7.25 13.21
N SER A 362 -14.05 -7.96 12.34
CA SER A 362 -12.93 -7.41 11.56
C SER A 362 -13.40 -6.31 10.61
N CYS A 363 -14.50 -6.55 9.89
CA CYS A 363 -15.11 -5.56 9.01
C CYS A 363 -15.56 -4.30 9.76
N THR A 364 -16.24 -4.48 10.90
CA THR A 364 -16.65 -3.35 11.74
C THR A 364 -15.45 -2.55 12.23
N TYR A 365 -14.37 -3.22 12.61
CA TYR A 365 -13.13 -2.55 13.02
C TYR A 365 -12.49 -1.74 11.88
N ILE A 366 -12.34 -2.35 10.70
CA ILE A 366 -11.78 -1.69 9.51
C ILE A 366 -12.66 -0.51 9.06
N ASP A 367 -13.97 -0.67 9.07
CA ASP A 367 -14.90 0.39 8.73
C ASP A 367 -14.78 1.55 9.72
N ASN A 368 -14.64 1.30 11.02
CA ASN A 368 -14.43 2.35 12.02
C ASN A 368 -13.13 3.14 11.79
N ILE A 369 -12.07 2.47 11.32
CA ILE A 369 -10.83 3.15 10.92
C ILE A 369 -11.09 4.04 9.70
N LEU A 370 -11.74 3.50 8.68
CA LEU A 370 -12.00 4.22 7.43
C LEU A 370 -12.92 5.41 7.64
N THR A 371 -13.97 5.27 8.45
CA THR A 371 -14.93 6.34 8.74
C THR A 371 -14.33 7.46 9.59
N GLY A 372 -13.15 7.26 10.17
CA GLY A 372 -12.52 8.26 11.05
C GLY A 372 -13.22 8.34 12.40
N SER A 373 -13.69 7.19 12.93
CA SER A 373 -14.29 7.14 14.26
C SER A 373 -13.30 7.50 15.38
N TYR A 374 -12.00 7.58 15.05
CA TYR A 374 -10.90 7.93 15.94
C TYR A 374 -10.34 9.32 15.61
N ASN A 375 -9.98 10.08 16.64
CA ASN A 375 -9.26 11.35 16.49
C ASN A 375 -7.76 11.09 16.20
N GLN A 376 -6.96 12.16 16.06
CA GLN A 376 -5.53 12.05 15.76
C GLN A 376 -4.73 11.39 16.88
N GLU A 377 -5.24 11.46 18.11
CA GLU A 377 -4.67 10.80 19.29
C GLU A 377 -5.19 9.37 19.43
N GLY A 378 -5.99 8.84 18.49
CA GLY A 378 -6.56 7.49 18.57
C GLY A 378 -7.70 7.29 19.57
N ASN A 379 -8.31 8.36 20.07
CA ASN A 379 -9.50 8.32 20.92
C ASN A 379 -10.79 8.27 20.07
N VAL A 380 -11.78 7.49 20.50
CA VAL A 380 -13.09 7.42 19.83
C VAL A 380 -13.85 8.74 19.99
N TYR A 381 -14.42 9.26 18.90
CA TYR A 381 -15.33 10.40 18.98
C TYR A 381 -16.65 10.00 19.64
N ILE A 382 -16.84 10.41 20.90
CA ILE A 382 -18.11 10.23 21.60
C ILE A 382 -19.14 11.29 21.12
N ASN A 383 -18.67 12.44 20.63
CA ASN A 383 -19.52 13.55 20.23
C ASN A 383 -19.69 13.64 18.70
N GLN A 384 -20.91 13.39 18.23
CA GLN A 384 -21.30 13.51 16.82
C GLN A 384 -20.90 14.86 16.19
N LYS A 385 -20.90 15.96 16.97
CA LYS A 385 -20.52 17.29 16.43
C LYS A 385 -19.03 17.40 16.12
N GLU A 386 -18.18 16.74 16.91
CA GLU A 386 -16.73 16.71 16.67
C GLU A 386 -16.42 15.75 15.52
N TYR A 387 -17.09 14.60 15.52
CA TYR A 387 -17.06 13.65 14.42
C TYR A 387 -17.41 14.31 13.07
N ASN A 388 -18.50 15.09 13.02
CA ASN A 388 -18.94 15.79 11.81
C ASN A 388 -17.99 16.93 11.36
N LYS A 389 -16.99 17.33 12.16
CA LYS A 389 -16.00 18.34 11.74
C LYS A 389 -14.85 17.73 10.94
N GLN A 390 -14.67 16.41 10.96
CA GLN A 390 -13.65 15.77 10.12
C GLN A 390 -14.03 15.93 8.64
N LYS A 391 -13.19 16.62 7.88
CA LYS A 391 -13.29 16.72 6.42
C LYS A 391 -12.80 15.40 5.81
N GLY A 392 -13.49 14.88 4.79
CA GLY A 392 -12.90 13.88 3.88
C GLY A 392 -13.72 12.60 3.64
N TYR A 393 -14.38 12.02 4.66
CA TYR A 393 -15.06 10.73 4.45
C TYR A 393 -16.49 10.85 3.91
N TYR A 394 -17.27 11.81 4.41
CA TYR A 394 -18.68 11.96 4.04
C TYR A 394 -18.94 12.67 2.71
N GLU A 395 -17.89 13.24 2.10
CA GLU A 395 -18.03 13.98 0.85
C GLU A 395 -18.28 13.05 -0.33
N GLN A 396 -17.91 11.76 -0.26
CA GLN A 396 -18.14 10.79 -1.34
C GLN A 396 -19.39 9.91 -1.20
N VAL A 397 -20.00 9.81 -0.01
CA VAL A 397 -21.27 9.05 0.15
C VAL A 397 -22.50 9.96 0.18
N SER A 398 -22.34 11.28 0.20
CA SER A 398 -23.29 12.13 -0.52
C SER A 398 -23.06 11.97 -2.02
N GLY A 399 -23.20 10.74 -2.53
CA GLY A 399 -23.44 10.52 -3.94
C GLY A 399 -24.61 11.41 -4.27
N SER A 400 -24.32 12.52 -4.98
CA SER A 400 -25.17 13.70 -5.10
C SER A 400 -26.61 13.23 -5.18
N VAL A 401 -27.32 13.28 -4.04
CA VAL A 401 -28.66 12.73 -3.94
C VAL A 401 -29.42 13.48 -4.99
N ALA A 402 -29.79 12.78 -6.08
CA ALA A 402 -30.26 13.47 -7.27
C ALA A 402 -31.43 14.34 -6.80
N GLY A 403 -31.48 15.62 -7.18
CA GLY A 403 -32.39 16.58 -6.51
C GLY A 403 -33.85 16.09 -6.41
N TRP A 404 -34.26 15.20 -7.31
CA TRP A 404 -35.55 14.51 -7.29
C TRP A 404 -35.75 13.54 -6.11
N GLN A 405 -34.71 12.84 -5.62
CA GLN A 405 -34.78 11.96 -4.44
C GLN A 405 -35.01 12.78 -3.17
N VAL A 406 -34.32 13.92 -3.01
CA VAL A 406 -34.57 14.86 -1.91
C VAL A 406 -35.97 15.44 -2.01
N ALA A 407 -36.39 15.88 -3.21
CA ALA A 407 -37.73 16.39 -3.42
C ALA A 407 -38.81 15.34 -3.10
N SER A 408 -38.63 14.10 -3.55
CA SER A 408 -39.54 12.97 -3.28
C SER A 408 -39.70 12.71 -1.78
N LEU A 409 -38.58 12.71 -1.04
CA LEU A 409 -38.60 12.53 0.42
C LEU A 409 -39.33 13.68 1.12
N VAL A 410 -39.11 14.93 0.69
CA VAL A 410 -39.83 16.10 1.22
C VAL A 410 -41.33 16.01 0.94
N PHE A 411 -41.73 15.62 -0.28
CA PHE A 411 -43.14 15.43 -0.63
C PHE A 411 -43.80 14.30 0.17
N LEU A 412 -43.10 13.20 0.42
CA LEU A 412 -43.60 12.09 1.22
C LEU A 412 -43.83 12.51 2.67
N VAL A 413 -42.86 13.20 3.27
CA VAL A 413 -42.99 13.74 4.64
C VAL A 413 -44.15 14.72 4.73
N PHE A 414 -44.28 15.65 3.77
CA PHE A 414 -45.42 16.57 3.72
C PHE A 414 -46.76 15.82 3.56
N GLY A 415 -46.81 14.79 2.71
CA GLY A 415 -47.99 13.96 2.51
C GLY A 415 -48.44 13.27 3.80
N VAL A 416 -47.51 12.71 4.58
CA VAL A 416 -47.80 12.08 5.88
C VAL A 416 -48.35 13.09 6.87
N VAL A 417 -47.77 14.30 6.94
CA VAL A 417 -48.24 15.37 7.83
C VAL A 417 -49.65 15.84 7.43
N VAL A 418 -49.94 15.97 6.14
CA VAL A 418 -51.27 16.34 5.63
C VAL A 418 -52.30 15.25 5.96
N LEU A 419 -51.97 13.98 5.72
CA LEU A 419 -52.87 12.85 6.04
C LEU A 419 -53.15 12.76 7.54
N ALA A 420 -52.14 12.96 8.39
CA ALA A 420 -52.32 13.02 9.84
C ALA A 420 -53.25 14.18 10.24
N GLY A 421 -53.06 15.37 9.66
CA GLY A 421 -53.94 16.53 9.90
C GLY A 421 -55.39 16.27 9.47
N MET A 422 -55.60 15.62 8.31
CA MET A 422 -56.94 15.23 7.86
C MET A 422 -57.58 14.20 8.80
N ALA A 423 -56.82 13.22 9.32
CA ALA A 423 -57.32 12.24 10.26
C ALA A 423 -57.82 12.90 11.57
N PHE A 424 -57.05 13.84 12.14
CA PHE A 424 -57.48 14.61 13.31
C PHE A 424 -58.73 15.47 13.05
N HIS A 425 -58.90 15.99 11.83
CA HIS A 425 -60.11 16.74 11.47
C HIS A 425 -61.34 15.87 11.21
N LEU A 426 -61.15 14.59 10.86
CA LEU A 426 -62.24 13.64 10.64
C LEU A 426 -62.74 12.97 11.93
N GLU A 427 -61.94 12.96 13.00
CA GLU A 427 -62.30 12.42 14.31
C GLU A 427 -63.66 12.93 14.86
N PRO A 428 -63.99 14.25 14.82
CA PRO A 428 -65.31 14.72 15.29
C PRO A 428 -66.49 14.34 14.37
N LEU A 429 -66.23 13.91 13.13
CA LEU A 429 -67.27 13.56 12.16
C LEU A 429 -67.63 12.07 12.18
N VAL A 430 -66.70 11.21 12.63
CA VAL A 430 -66.96 9.79 12.82
C VAL A 430 -67.58 9.60 14.21
N LYS A 431 -68.90 9.78 14.32
CA LYS A 431 -69.66 9.24 15.46
C LYS A 431 -69.56 7.72 15.40
N VAL A 432 -68.58 7.16 16.09
CA VAL A 432 -68.53 5.72 16.33
C VAL A 432 -69.81 5.39 17.11
N PRO A 433 -70.73 4.57 16.55
CA PRO A 433 -71.88 4.12 17.31
C PRO A 433 -71.36 3.36 18.52
N VAL A 434 -71.64 3.88 19.71
CA VAL A 434 -71.31 3.24 20.98
C VAL A 434 -71.88 1.82 20.92
N PRO A 435 -71.07 0.75 21.01
CA PRO A 435 -71.57 -0.60 21.04
C PRO A 435 -72.18 -0.85 22.41
N GLY A 436 -73.42 -0.43 22.57
CA GLY A 436 -74.15 -0.47 23.82
C GLY A 436 -75.66 -0.49 23.56
N ASP A 437 -76.10 -1.50 22.81
CA ASP A 437 -77.39 -2.17 23.05
C ASP A 437 -77.55 -3.32 22.04
N LYS A 438 -76.90 -4.45 22.33
CA LYS A 438 -77.40 -5.74 21.86
C LYS A 438 -78.10 -6.39 23.02
N GLN A 439 -79.42 -6.26 23.00
CA GLN A 439 -80.32 -7.10 23.76
C GLN A 439 -79.94 -8.57 23.59
N LEU A 440 -79.95 -9.26 24.72
CA LEU A 440 -79.96 -10.70 24.88
C LEU A 440 -80.84 -11.38 23.82
N LEU A 441 -80.21 -12.01 22.84
CA LEU A 441 -80.82 -13.10 22.09
C LEU A 441 -80.11 -14.39 22.52
N HIS A 442 -80.74 -15.06 23.48
CA HIS A 442 -80.57 -16.49 23.71
C HIS A 442 -80.71 -17.22 22.38
N HIS A 443 -79.64 -17.88 21.90
CA HIS A 443 -79.82 -19.07 21.07
C HIS A 443 -78.68 -20.09 21.28
N GLN A 444 -79.13 -21.24 21.79
CA GLN A 444 -78.58 -22.61 21.80
C GLN A 444 -77.19 -22.92 21.23
N GLN A 445 -76.42 -23.59 22.11
CA GLN A 445 -75.84 -24.95 21.95
C GLN A 445 -75.24 -25.42 20.62
N GLY A 446 -74.01 -25.93 20.74
CA GLY A 446 -73.35 -26.90 19.86
C GLY A 446 -72.06 -26.32 19.27
N GLY A 447 -70.87 -26.89 19.41
CA GLY A 447 -70.43 -28.20 19.86
C GLY A 447 -69.15 -28.54 19.09
N GLY A 448 -68.12 -29.02 19.77
CA GLY A 448 -66.88 -29.55 19.17
C GLY A 448 -65.94 -28.50 18.55
N MET A 449 -64.64 -28.71 18.40
CA MET A 449 -63.86 -29.93 18.60
C MET A 449 -62.39 -29.52 18.79
N VAL A 450 -61.78 -30.14 19.79
CA VAL A 450 -60.34 -30.37 20.00
C VAL A 450 -59.60 -30.71 18.71
N TYR A 451 -58.40 -30.16 18.49
CA TYR A 451 -57.15 -30.82 18.04
C TYR A 451 -56.03 -29.76 18.16
N ALA A 452 -55.12 -29.91 19.14
CA ALA A 452 -53.81 -30.57 19.06
C ALA A 452 -52.72 -29.58 18.65
#